data_AF-A0A2V1D684-F1
#
_entry.id   AF-A0A2V1D684-F1
#
_cell.length_a   1.000
_cell.length_b   1.000
_cell.length_c   1.000
_cell.angle_alpha   90.00
_cell.angle_beta   90.00
_cell.angle_gamma   90.00
#
_symmetry.space_group_name_H-M   'P 1'
#
loop_
_entity.id
_entity.type
_entity.pdbx_description
1 polymer ?
#
loop_
_entity_poly.entity_id
_entity_poly.type
_entity_poly.pdbx_seq_one_letter_code
_entity_poly.pdbx_strand_id
1 'polypeptide(L)'
;MASRALPSHIKAGYCNERSPIAAQLTQSFLDFTSKNGVNLKQMGLRPGQKWCLGAEHWKEAADRDSGGQGVPPIDLESTHKAALDTVDLDTMKKYAGDLGSARYQYDWSTRQ
;
A
#
# COMPACT_ATOMS: atom_id res chain seq x y z
N MET A 1 1.42 -14.03 -27.08
CA MET A 1 1.67 -13.08 -25.97
C MET A 1 0.38 -12.92 -25.20
N ALA A 2 0.16 -13.72 -24.16
CA ALA A 2 -1.07 -13.63 -23.37
C ALA A 2 -0.92 -12.42 -22.44
N SER A 3 -1.59 -11.31 -22.79
CA SER A 3 -2.00 -10.32 -21.80
C SER A 3 -2.81 -11.08 -20.75
N ARG A 4 -2.17 -11.47 -19.64
CA ARG A 4 -2.87 -11.95 -18.45
C ARG A 4 -3.76 -10.79 -18.04
N ALA A 5 -5.02 -10.83 -18.46
CA ALA A 5 -6.03 -9.93 -17.95
C ALA A 5 -5.89 -10.00 -16.43
N LEU A 6 -5.62 -8.85 -15.83
CA LEU A 6 -5.50 -8.73 -14.39
C LEU A 6 -6.77 -9.37 -13.79
N PRO A 7 -6.64 -10.26 -12.80
CA PRO A 7 -7.81 -10.89 -12.22
C PRO A 7 -8.77 -9.79 -11.74
N SER A 8 -10.08 -10.01 -11.86
CA SER A 8 -11.12 -8.97 -11.74
C SER A 8 -11.12 -8.14 -10.45
N HIS A 9 -10.39 -8.59 -9.42
CA HIS A 9 -10.16 -7.88 -8.16
C HIS A 9 -8.97 -6.90 -8.20
N ILE A 10 -8.15 -6.92 -9.26
CA ILE A 10 -7.06 -5.98 -9.49
C ILE A 10 -7.55 -4.92 -10.47
N LYS A 11 -8.00 -3.78 -9.93
CA LYS A 11 -8.14 -2.56 -10.71
C LYS A 11 -6.75 -1.95 -10.87
N ALA A 12 -6.24 -1.89 -12.10
CA ALA A 12 -5.06 -1.09 -12.42
C ALA A 12 -5.42 0.40 -12.37
N GLY A 13 -5.62 0.93 -11.16
CA GLY A 13 -5.64 2.35 -10.89
C GLY A 13 -4.28 2.74 -10.36
N TYR A 14 -3.54 3.56 -11.12
CA TYR A 14 -2.41 4.28 -10.54
C TYR A 14 -2.92 5.22 -9.46
N CYS A 15 -2.15 5.39 -8.39
CA CYS A 15 -2.46 6.42 -7.41
C CYS A 15 -2.41 7.80 -8.07
N ASN A 16 -3.33 8.68 -7.68
CA ASN A 16 -3.54 9.99 -8.30
C ASN A 16 -3.31 11.10 -7.28
N GLU A 17 -3.48 12.35 -7.68
CA GLU A 17 -3.24 13.52 -6.81
C GLU A 17 -4.09 13.53 -5.53
N ARG A 18 -5.31 12.97 -5.54
CA ARG A 18 -6.20 12.93 -4.36
C ARG A 18 -5.84 11.81 -3.39
N SER A 19 -5.38 10.68 -3.91
CA SER A 19 -4.93 9.53 -3.12
C SER A 19 -3.55 9.11 -3.59
N PRO A 20 -2.50 9.87 -3.25
CA PRO A 20 -1.19 9.69 -3.86
C PRO A 20 -0.37 8.54 -3.25
N ILE A 21 -0.65 8.11 -2.02
CA ILE A 21 0.15 7.09 -1.31
C ILE A 21 -0.29 5.69 -1.73
N ALA A 22 0.59 4.92 -2.36
CA ALA A 22 0.35 3.49 -2.61
C ALA A 22 0.82 2.67 -1.41
N ALA A 23 -0.10 2.06 -0.66
CA ALA A 23 0.26 1.24 0.48
C ALA A 23 -0.28 -0.20 0.36
N GLN A 24 0.46 -1.16 0.91
CA GLN A 24 -0.02 -2.53 1.07
C GLN A 24 -0.71 -2.68 2.43
N LEU A 25 -1.99 -3.01 2.41
CA LEU A 25 -2.80 -3.08 3.63
C LEU A 25 -2.32 -4.25 4.50
N THR A 26 -2.06 -3.99 5.78
CA THR A 26 -1.77 -5.02 6.78
C THR A 26 -3.00 -5.29 7.63
N GLN A 27 -3.03 -6.45 8.31
CA GLN A 27 -4.14 -6.77 9.22
C GLN A 27 -4.27 -5.72 10.34
N SER A 28 -3.14 -5.32 10.93
CA SER A 28 -3.06 -4.28 11.96
C SER A 28 -3.59 -2.93 11.46
N PHE A 29 -3.24 -2.53 10.23
CA PHE A 29 -3.74 -1.29 9.65
C PHE A 29 -5.26 -1.35 9.41
N LEU A 30 -5.79 -2.45 8.89
CA LEU A 30 -7.24 -2.59 8.70
C LEU A 30 -8.02 -2.49 10.02
N ASP A 31 -7.45 -3.00 11.11
CA ASP A 31 -8.01 -2.85 12.45
C ASP A 31 -7.90 -1.41 12.97
N PHE A 32 -6.78 -0.73 12.70
CA PHE A 32 -6.60 0.68 13.00
C PHE A 32 -7.61 1.56 12.27
N THR A 33 -7.75 1.42 10.95
CA THR A 33 -8.68 2.27 10.17
C THR A 33 -10.13 2.05 10.61
N SER A 34 -10.50 0.81 10.93
CA SER A 34 -11.84 0.48 11.45
C SER A 34 -12.14 1.19 12.77
N LYS A 35 -11.13 1.40 13.63
CA LYS A 35 -11.25 2.15 14.90
C LYS A 35 -11.29 3.67 14.69
N ASN A 36 -10.61 4.17 13.66
CA ASN A 36 -10.55 5.61 13.34
C ASN A 36 -11.67 6.06 12.37
N GLY A 37 -12.74 5.27 12.24
CA GLY A 37 -13.94 5.65 11.49
C GLY A 37 -13.93 5.33 9.99
N VAL A 38 -12.82 4.84 9.43
CA VAL A 38 -12.74 4.41 8.02
C VAL A 38 -12.65 2.88 7.95
N ASN A 39 -13.79 2.23 7.76
CA ASN A 39 -13.84 0.77 7.74
C ASN A 39 -13.46 0.20 6.36
N LEU A 40 -12.16 0.11 6.09
CA LEU A 40 -11.61 -0.50 4.88
C LEU A 40 -12.06 -1.96 4.70
N LYS A 41 -12.29 -2.70 5.79
CA LYS A 41 -12.77 -4.09 5.74
C LYS A 41 -14.19 -4.18 5.15
N GLN A 42 -15.07 -3.24 5.49
CA GLN A 42 -16.42 -3.16 4.94
C GLN A 42 -16.43 -2.81 3.44
N MET A 43 -15.38 -2.15 2.94
CA MET A 43 -15.17 -1.93 1.50
C MET A 43 -14.64 -3.17 0.76
N GLY A 44 -14.52 -4.32 1.45
CA GLY A 44 -14.08 -5.58 0.87
C GLY A 44 -12.56 -5.72 0.76
N LEU A 45 -11.80 -4.84 1.42
CA LEU A 45 -10.34 -4.87 1.39
C LEU A 45 -9.77 -5.90 2.36
N ARG A 46 -8.72 -6.59 1.92
CA ARG A 46 -8.06 -7.69 2.63
C ARG A 46 -6.59 -7.37 2.88
N PRO A 47 -5.98 -7.96 3.93
CA PRO A 47 -4.54 -7.88 4.13
C PRO A 47 -3.77 -8.34 2.88
N GLY A 48 -2.67 -7.67 2.57
CA GLY A 48 -1.83 -7.94 1.41
C GLY A 48 -2.26 -7.23 0.12
N GLN A 49 -3.47 -6.65 0.06
CA GLN A 49 -3.90 -5.88 -1.11
C GLN A 49 -3.24 -4.49 -1.16
N LYS A 50 -2.92 -4.03 -2.36
CA LYS A 50 -2.45 -2.67 -2.59
C LYS A 50 -3.65 -1.72 -2.71
N TRP A 51 -3.57 -0.58 -2.04
CA TRP A 51 -4.63 0.43 -2.05
C TRP A 51 -4.03 1.83 -1.99
N CYS A 52 -4.66 2.78 -2.69
CA CYS A 52 -4.24 4.18 -2.69
C CYS A 52 -4.91 4.93 -1.53
N LEU A 53 -4.09 5.57 -0.69
CA LEU A 53 -4.50 6.32 0.48
C LEU A 53 -4.24 7.82 0.26
N GLY A 54 -5.05 8.66 0.92
CA GLY A 54 -4.79 10.09 1.02
C GLY A 54 -3.53 10.34 1.86
N ALA A 55 -2.71 11.31 1.46
CA ALA A 55 -1.43 11.58 2.13
C ALA A 55 -1.62 12.01 3.59
N GLU A 56 -2.62 12.85 3.88
CA GLU A 56 -2.92 13.33 5.24
C GLU A 56 -3.32 12.17 6.18
N HIS A 57 -4.21 11.30 5.73
CA HIS A 57 -4.66 10.15 6.52
C HIS A 57 -3.54 9.14 6.77
N TRP A 58 -2.69 8.91 5.77
CA TRP A 58 -1.53 8.05 5.95
C TRP A 58 -0.52 8.66 6.93
N LYS A 59 -0.26 9.97 6.82
CA LYS A 59 0.62 10.69 7.73
C LYS A 59 0.12 10.65 9.17
N GLU A 60 -1.17 10.89 9.38
CA GLU A 60 -1.80 10.80 10.70
C GLU A 60 -1.63 9.40 11.31
N ALA A 61 -1.79 8.35 10.50
CA ALA A 61 -1.52 6.99 10.94
C ALA A 61 -0.04 6.80 11.31
N ALA A 62 0.89 7.35 10.52
CA ALA A 62 2.33 7.30 10.77
C ALA A 62 2.77 8.07 12.02
N ASP A 63 2.17 9.23 12.30
CA ASP A 63 2.46 10.03 13.48
C ASP A 63 1.88 9.39 14.77
N ARG A 64 0.74 8.71 14.66
CA ARG A 64 0.14 7.97 15.79
C ARG A 64 0.82 6.63 16.06
N ASP A 65 1.59 6.12 15.12
CA ASP A 65 2.22 4.82 15.24
C ASP A 65 3.49 4.93 16.09
N SER A 66 3.39 4.44 17.33
CA SER A 66 4.48 4.49 18.30
C SER A 66 5.47 3.31 18.17
N GLY A 67 5.30 2.43 17.17
CA GLY A 67 6.01 1.15 17.12
C GLY A 67 6.13 0.47 15.75
N GLY A 68 5.87 1.15 14.64
CA GLY A 68 6.10 0.66 13.27
C GLY A 68 5.10 -0.38 12.74
N GLN A 69 4.10 -0.80 13.54
CA GLN A 69 3.23 -1.94 13.21
C GLN A 69 1.84 -1.53 12.72
N GLY A 70 1.39 -0.33 13.06
CA GLY A 70 0.07 0.18 12.68
C GLY A 70 0.02 0.73 11.26
N VAL A 71 1.17 1.10 10.68
CA VAL A 71 1.26 1.78 9.38
C VAL A 71 1.49 0.75 8.27
N PRO A 72 0.72 0.81 7.17
CA PRO A 72 0.91 -0.08 6.06
C PRO A 72 2.19 0.33 5.30
N PRO A 73 3.04 -0.63 4.90
CA PRO A 73 4.22 -0.32 4.10
C PRO A 73 3.82 0.34 2.77
N ILE A 74 4.60 1.34 2.37
CA ILE A 74 4.43 2.08 1.12
C ILE A 74 5.21 1.39 -0.01
N ASP A 75 4.60 1.37 -1.19
CA ASP A 75 5.25 1.10 -2.47
C ASP A 75 5.66 2.44 -3.11
N LEU A 76 6.95 2.80 -3.03
CA LEU A 76 7.45 4.07 -3.55
C LEU A 76 7.34 4.17 -5.07
N GLU A 77 7.47 3.05 -5.80
CA GLU A 77 7.41 3.04 -7.26
C GLU A 77 5.98 3.29 -7.77
N SER A 78 4.99 2.92 -6.96
CA SER A 78 3.56 3.09 -7.27
C SER A 78 2.93 4.34 -6.65
N THR A 79 3.70 5.13 -5.88
CA THR A 79 3.23 6.34 -5.18
C THR A 79 3.33 7.57 -6.08
N HIS A 80 2.27 8.39 -6.11
CA HIS A 80 2.22 9.61 -6.90
C HIS A 80 3.06 10.73 -6.24
N LYS A 81 3.75 11.54 -7.04
CA LYS A 81 4.65 12.61 -6.57
C LYS A 81 3.97 13.63 -5.63
N ALA A 82 2.66 13.84 -5.76
CA ALA A 82 1.88 14.74 -4.89
C ALA A 82 1.91 14.35 -3.41
N ALA A 83 2.32 13.11 -3.08
CA ALA A 83 2.57 12.70 -1.70
C ALA A 83 3.65 13.58 -1.02
N LEU A 84 4.63 14.06 -1.80
CA LEU A 84 5.74 14.89 -1.30
C LEU A 84 5.28 16.26 -0.79
N ASP A 85 4.09 16.73 -1.19
CA ASP A 85 3.53 17.99 -0.70
C ASP A 85 3.07 17.88 0.76
N THR A 86 2.86 16.66 1.28
CA THR A 86 2.34 16.40 2.64
C THR A 86 3.31 15.60 3.51
N VAL A 87 4.02 14.64 2.90
CA VAL A 87 4.91 13.69 3.59
C VAL A 87 6.30 13.74 2.96
N ASP A 88 7.32 13.91 3.80
CA ASP A 88 8.70 13.95 3.35
C ASP A 88 9.15 12.59 2.78
N LEU A 89 10.03 12.64 1.78
CA LEU A 89 10.59 11.45 1.15
C LEU A 89 11.36 10.57 2.15
N ASP A 90 12.04 11.16 3.13
CA ASP A 90 12.75 10.40 4.16
C ASP A 90 11.78 9.57 5.01
N THR A 91 10.65 10.17 5.39
CA THR A 91 9.58 9.47 6.11
C THR A 91 9.00 8.36 5.26
N MET A 92 8.69 8.60 3.98
CA MET A 92 8.17 7.55 3.11
C MET A 92 9.16 6.41 2.90
N LYS A 93 10.47 6.69 2.86
CA LYS A 93 11.53 5.66 2.77
C LYS A 93 11.60 4.78 4.02
N LYS A 94 11.36 5.33 5.21
CA LYS A 94 11.31 4.54 6.46
C LYS A 94 10.20 3.50 6.46
N TYR A 95 9.08 3.84 5.81
CA TYR A 95 7.93 2.96 5.65
C TYR A 95 7.89 2.26 4.29
N ALA A 96 8.95 2.40 3.47
CA ALA A 96 9.03 1.69 2.21
C ALA A 96 9.12 0.20 2.54
N GLY A 97 8.05 -0.53 2.23
CA GLY A 97 8.09 -1.98 2.35
C GLY A 97 9.15 -2.52 1.43
N ASP A 98 9.80 -3.60 1.85
CA ASP A 98 10.48 -4.48 0.92
C ASP A 98 9.46 -5.22 0.03
N LEU A 99 8.71 -4.46 -0.75
CA LEU A 99 7.85 -4.95 -1.82
C LEU A 99 8.69 -5.22 -3.08
N GLY A 100 9.99 -4.89 -3.03
CA GLY A 100 10.97 -4.99 -4.10
C GLY A 100 11.95 -6.17 -4.02
N SER A 101 12.12 -6.88 -2.89
CA SER A 101 12.92 -8.13 -2.85
C SER A 101 12.12 -9.41 -3.07
N ALA A 102 10.79 -9.35 -3.00
CA ALA A 102 9.93 -10.33 -3.68
C ALA A 102 9.91 -10.11 -5.21
N ARG A 103 11.07 -9.76 -5.79
CA ARG A 103 11.37 -9.96 -7.20
C ARG A 103 11.14 -11.44 -7.49
N TYR A 104 10.00 -11.76 -8.11
CA TYR A 104 9.97 -12.81 -9.10
C TYR A 104 10.57 -14.18 -8.67
N GLN A 105 10.17 -14.73 -7.53
CA GLN A 105 10.30 -16.18 -7.33
C GLN A 105 9.17 -16.90 -8.08
N TYR A 106 9.08 -16.69 -9.39
CA TYR A 106 8.63 -17.75 -10.27
C TYR A 106 9.91 -18.47 -10.70
N ASP A 107 10.35 -19.41 -9.85
CA ASP A 107 11.27 -20.47 -10.26
C ASP A 107 10.60 -21.24 -11.39
N TRP A 108 11.00 -20.97 -12.63
CA TRP A 108 10.55 -21.74 -13.79
C TRP A 108 11.33 -23.06 -13.91
N SER A 109 12.19 -23.39 -12.94
CA SER A 109 13.10 -24.53 -12.99
C SER A 109 12.48 -25.86 -12.54
N THR A 110 11.21 -25.86 -12.10
CA THR A 110 10.54 -27.08 -11.61
C THR A 110 9.27 -27.40 -12.40
N ARG A 111 9.44 -27.64 -13.70
CA ARG A 111 8.55 -28.49 -14.50
C ARG A 111 9.43 -29.39 -15.37
N GLN A 112 9.79 -30.56 -14.84
CA GLN A 112 10.04 -31.75 -15.64
C GLN A 112 8.77 -32.59 -15.60
#